data_AF-A0A448B7J4-F1
#
_entry.id   AF-A0A448B7J4-F1
#
_cell.length_a   1.000
_cell.length_b   1.000
_cell.length_c   1.000
_cell.angle_alpha   90.00
_cell.angle_beta   90.00
_cell.angle_gamma   90.00
#
_symmetry.space_group_name_H-M   'P 1'
#
loop_
_entity.id
_entity.type
_entity.pdbx_description
1 polymer ?
#
loop_
_entity_poly.entity_id
_entity_poly.type
_entity_poly.pdbx_seq_one_letter_code
_entity_poly.pdbx_strand_id
1 'polypeptide(L)'
;MIAKIGKGSNMYGAILYNQQKVDKENGAVLLLNKIPDTVDNKYSVAYFNKCFEPYLSVNIKTEKTVRHISLNPDPSDKVNDEQFMEMAQEYMERMGYGNQPYIVFKHTDIDRTHIHIVSTCVGIDGKKIPDDYDHPRSMAICRDLEQKYNLQKATEQEQKQANKVFKPVNHKNGDIKSQIASVVRHLPKYYSFSTMGSYNALLSLFNITVEEVKGERNGQPVNGLVYVALDENGNKVSNPFKASLFGKDAGVVQLQKHLEQSKEKMKTNTARSVLKNMVELAIHTTSNETDFKKQLSEQGINTVVRRNDSGRIYGMTFIDHESRSVWNGSQLDKNLSANVFNDWWNNGNKPELKIQNNPVSKANKIDSVPTKDLFEFLSKEHSSNSDLGLLSLLPDAQGEDYEEKQFAKRMKKKKKGRRL
;
A
#
# COMPACT_ATOMS: atom_id res chain seq x y z
N MET A 1 -18.82 3.50 -11.80
CA MET A 1 -17.87 2.89 -12.77
C MET A 1 -16.66 3.77 -13.08
N ILE A 2 -15.46 3.20 -13.05
CA ILE A 2 -14.18 3.87 -13.37
C ILE A 2 -13.52 3.20 -14.58
N ALA A 3 -13.13 4.01 -15.58
CA ALA A 3 -12.31 3.56 -16.70
C ALA A 3 -10.86 4.00 -16.55
N LYS A 4 -9.92 3.11 -16.93
CA LYS A 4 -8.50 3.43 -17.06
C LYS A 4 -8.01 3.03 -18.44
N ILE A 5 -7.29 3.93 -19.09
CA ILE A 5 -6.71 3.72 -20.42
C ILE A 5 -5.20 3.63 -20.30
N GLY A 6 -4.64 2.47 -20.61
CA GLY A 6 -3.22 2.24 -20.78
C GLY A 6 -2.82 2.32 -22.26
N LYS A 7 -1.74 3.06 -22.54
CA LYS A 7 -1.10 3.13 -23.86
C LYS A 7 0.26 2.45 -23.78
N GLY A 8 0.49 1.43 -24.59
CA GLY A 8 1.71 0.61 -24.55
C GLY A 8 2.19 0.19 -25.94
N SER A 9 3.34 -0.49 -25.99
CA SER A 9 3.96 -0.99 -27.22
C SER A 9 3.99 -2.52 -27.32
N ASN A 10 3.69 -3.23 -26.21
CA ASN A 10 3.83 -4.68 -26.13
C ASN A 10 2.47 -5.38 -26.14
N MET A 11 1.98 -5.73 -27.34
CA MET A 11 0.69 -6.41 -27.52
C MET A 11 0.69 -7.79 -26.85
N TYR A 12 1.73 -8.58 -27.13
CA TYR A 12 1.89 -9.92 -26.55
C TYR A 12 1.85 -9.90 -25.03
N GLY A 13 2.56 -8.95 -24.40
CA GLY A 13 2.57 -8.78 -22.95
C GLY A 13 1.21 -8.39 -22.37
N ALA A 14 0.44 -7.54 -23.06
CA ALA A 14 -0.91 -7.18 -22.64
C ALA A 14 -1.87 -8.38 -22.71
N ILE A 15 -1.80 -9.17 -23.78
CA ILE A 15 -2.61 -10.39 -23.93
C ILE A 15 -2.20 -11.44 -22.89
N LEU A 16 -0.89 -11.68 -22.72
CA LEU A 16 -0.35 -12.66 -21.76
C LEU A 16 -0.82 -12.36 -20.33
N TYR A 17 -0.77 -11.09 -19.92
CA TYR A 17 -1.23 -10.67 -18.60
C TYR A 17 -2.69 -11.05 -18.36
N ASN A 18 -3.58 -10.73 -19.30
CA ASN A 18 -5.01 -10.99 -19.16
C ASN A 18 -5.33 -12.49 -19.29
N GLN A 19 -4.67 -13.21 -20.20
CA GLN A 19 -4.85 -14.65 -20.37
C GLN A 19 -4.42 -15.42 -19.11
N GLN A 20 -3.36 -15.00 -18.42
CA GLN A 20 -2.97 -15.61 -17.14
C GLN A 20 -4.05 -15.54 -16.07
N LYS A 21 -4.88 -14.48 -16.07
CA LYS A 21 -6.01 -14.33 -15.15
C LYS A 21 -7.17 -15.24 -15.52
N VAL A 22 -7.41 -15.44 -16.82
CA VAL A 22 -8.37 -16.45 -17.32
C VAL A 22 -7.94 -17.85 -16.89
N ASP A 23 -6.67 -18.20 -17.14
CA ASP A 23 -6.18 -19.57 -16.93
C ASP A 23 -6.07 -19.95 -15.45
N LYS A 24 -5.84 -18.98 -14.55
CA LYS A 24 -5.47 -19.25 -13.15
C LYS A 24 -6.40 -18.65 -12.09
N GLU A 25 -7.24 -17.68 -12.45
CA GLU A 25 -7.94 -16.80 -11.49
C GLU A 25 -9.42 -16.61 -11.85
N ASN A 26 -10.09 -17.68 -12.30
CA ASN A 26 -11.51 -17.71 -12.69
C ASN A 26 -11.93 -16.60 -13.67
N GLY A 27 -11.00 -16.08 -14.47
CA GLY A 27 -11.31 -15.13 -15.52
C GLY A 27 -11.98 -15.81 -16.71
N ALA A 28 -12.52 -15.00 -17.63
CA ALA A 28 -13.12 -15.49 -18.86
C ALA A 28 -12.83 -14.54 -20.02
N VAL A 29 -12.82 -15.06 -21.25
CA VAL A 29 -12.94 -14.22 -22.45
C VAL A 29 -14.44 -14.07 -22.72
N LEU A 30 -14.95 -12.84 -22.64
CA LEU A 30 -16.38 -12.57 -22.83
C LEU A 30 -16.73 -12.28 -24.29
N LEU A 31 -15.91 -11.46 -24.96
CA LEU A 31 -16.23 -10.96 -26.29
C LEU A 31 -14.99 -10.82 -27.15
N LEU A 32 -15.12 -11.22 -28.41
CA LEU A 32 -14.18 -10.98 -29.49
C LEU A 32 -14.83 -10.09 -30.55
N ASN A 33 -14.16 -9.00 -30.91
CA ASN A 33 -14.58 -8.17 -32.04
C ASN A 33 -13.53 -8.25 -33.13
N LYS A 34 -13.96 -8.55 -34.36
CA LYS A 34 -13.09 -8.70 -35.55
C LYS A 34 -11.88 -9.62 -35.32
N ILE A 35 -12.04 -10.58 -34.41
CA ILE A 35 -11.12 -11.69 -34.16
C ILE A 35 -11.94 -12.95 -34.38
N PRO A 36 -11.51 -13.88 -35.25
CA PRO A 36 -12.23 -15.13 -35.46
C PRO A 36 -12.33 -15.93 -34.16
N ASP A 37 -13.40 -16.70 -34.02
CA ASP A 37 -13.52 -17.66 -32.93
C ASP A 37 -12.72 -18.94 -33.23
N THR A 38 -12.47 -19.73 -32.19
CA THR A 38 -11.90 -21.08 -32.26
C THR A 38 -13.00 -22.12 -32.09
N VAL A 39 -12.79 -23.34 -32.60
CA VAL A 39 -13.81 -24.39 -32.59
C VAL A 39 -14.25 -24.78 -31.17
N ASP A 40 -13.38 -24.64 -30.19
CA ASP A 40 -13.59 -25.02 -28.79
C ASP A 40 -13.59 -23.83 -27.81
N ASN A 41 -13.64 -22.59 -28.31
CA ASN A 41 -13.53 -21.36 -27.52
C ASN A 41 -12.27 -21.32 -26.62
N LYS A 42 -11.18 -21.99 -27.04
CA LYS A 42 -9.89 -21.96 -26.33
C LYS A 42 -8.88 -21.17 -27.13
N TYR A 43 -8.35 -20.14 -26.46
CA TYR A 43 -7.44 -19.20 -27.09
C TYR A 43 -6.07 -19.28 -26.45
N SER A 44 -5.04 -19.24 -27.29
CA SER A 44 -3.67 -19.05 -26.83
C SER A 44 -3.23 -17.60 -27.01
N VAL A 45 -2.27 -17.16 -26.19
CA VAL A 45 -1.65 -15.84 -26.37
C VAL A 45 -1.06 -15.67 -27.77
N ALA A 46 -0.48 -16.73 -28.32
CA ALA A 46 0.07 -16.73 -29.68
C ALA A 46 -1.03 -16.56 -30.74
N TYR A 47 -2.18 -17.22 -30.58
CA TYR A 47 -3.33 -17.07 -31.46
C TYR A 47 -3.82 -15.61 -31.48
N PHE A 48 -4.11 -15.05 -30.31
CA PHE A 48 -4.57 -13.67 -30.23
C PHE A 48 -3.55 -12.68 -30.77
N ASN A 49 -2.27 -12.83 -30.44
CA ASN A 49 -1.23 -11.93 -30.94
C ASN A 49 -1.15 -11.95 -32.48
N LYS A 50 -1.34 -13.12 -33.11
CA LYS A 50 -1.39 -13.27 -34.57
C LYS A 50 -2.56 -12.50 -35.19
N CYS A 51 -3.71 -12.42 -34.51
CA CYS A 51 -4.86 -11.65 -35.00
C CYS A 51 -4.61 -10.13 -35.03
N PHE A 52 -3.67 -9.61 -34.23
CA PHE A 52 -3.28 -8.21 -34.24
C PHE A 52 -2.12 -7.89 -35.20
N GLU A 53 -1.35 -8.89 -35.62
CA GLU A 53 -0.16 -8.73 -36.48
C GLU A 53 -0.41 -7.91 -37.76
N PRO A 54 -1.53 -8.08 -38.50
CA PRO A 54 -1.80 -7.28 -39.70
C PRO A 54 -1.89 -5.78 -39.42
N TYR A 55 -2.39 -5.39 -38.25
CA TYR A 55 -2.55 -3.99 -37.84
C TYR A 55 -1.23 -3.40 -37.32
N LEU A 56 -0.43 -4.23 -36.63
CA LEU A 56 0.84 -3.79 -36.07
C LEU A 56 1.93 -3.66 -37.13
N SER A 57 1.88 -4.47 -38.19
CA SER A 57 2.91 -4.51 -39.24
C SER A 57 2.80 -3.37 -40.26
N VAL A 58 1.59 -2.81 -40.45
CA VAL A 58 1.34 -1.74 -41.43
C VAL A 58 1.74 -0.34 -40.93
N ASN A 59 2.12 -0.18 -39.66
CA ASN A 59 2.47 1.11 -39.07
C ASN A 59 3.80 1.08 -38.31
N ILE A 60 4.81 1.69 -38.92
CA ILE A 60 6.16 1.85 -38.33
C ILE A 60 6.35 3.19 -37.59
N LYS A 61 5.34 4.07 -37.59
CA LYS A 61 5.45 5.44 -37.05
C LYS A 61 4.90 5.60 -35.63
N THR A 62 4.12 4.63 -35.15
CA THR A 62 3.42 4.70 -33.86
C THR A 62 4.14 3.84 -32.84
N GLU A 63 4.76 4.46 -31.84
CA GLU A 63 5.48 3.72 -30.78
C GLU A 63 4.54 2.95 -29.84
N LYS A 64 3.39 3.55 -29.51
CA LYS A 64 2.42 2.99 -28.54
C LYS A 64 1.16 2.52 -29.24
N THR A 65 1.27 1.42 -29.97
CA THR A 65 0.19 0.82 -30.77
C THR A 65 -0.90 0.17 -29.92
N VAL A 66 -0.60 -0.26 -28.69
CA VAL A 66 -1.53 -0.99 -27.82
C VAL A 66 -2.44 -0.03 -27.06
N ARG A 67 -3.72 -0.38 -26.99
CA ARG A 67 -4.71 0.20 -26.09
C ARG A 67 -5.22 -0.88 -25.15
N HIS A 68 -4.99 -0.67 -23.86
CA HIS A 68 -5.47 -1.55 -22.82
C HIS A 68 -6.39 -0.76 -21.90
N ILE A 69 -7.68 -1.04 -21.96
CA ILE A 69 -8.71 -0.34 -21.21
C ILE A 69 -9.22 -1.26 -20.11
N SER A 70 -9.48 -0.74 -18.91
CA SER A 70 -10.23 -1.46 -17.88
C SER A 70 -11.50 -0.71 -17.54
N LEU A 71 -12.65 -1.38 -17.52
CA LEU A 71 -13.91 -0.83 -17.01
C LEU A 71 -14.22 -1.49 -15.67
N ASN A 72 -14.38 -0.66 -14.64
CA ASN A 72 -14.46 -1.12 -13.25
C ASN A 72 -15.75 -0.56 -12.61
N PRO A 73 -16.87 -1.31 -12.64
CA PRO A 73 -18.05 -0.99 -11.85
C PRO A 73 -17.75 -0.91 -10.35
N ASP A 74 -18.68 -0.37 -9.57
CA ASP A 74 -18.56 -0.40 -8.11
C ASP A 74 -18.65 -1.86 -7.61
N PRO A 75 -17.93 -2.27 -6.55
CA PRO A 75 -18.05 -3.63 -6.01
C PRO A 75 -19.49 -4.04 -5.62
N SER A 76 -20.36 -3.07 -5.33
CA SER A 76 -21.77 -3.32 -5.02
C SER A 76 -22.67 -3.43 -6.26
N ASP A 77 -22.19 -3.02 -7.44
CA ASP A 77 -22.90 -3.19 -8.71
C ASP A 77 -22.86 -4.67 -9.13
N LYS A 78 -24.04 -5.25 -9.39
CA LYS A 78 -24.15 -6.60 -9.94
C LYS A 78 -24.28 -6.53 -11.45
N VAL A 79 -23.15 -6.63 -12.13
CA VAL A 79 -23.07 -6.65 -13.60
C VAL A 79 -22.87 -8.08 -14.07
N ASN A 80 -23.78 -8.58 -14.91
CA ASN A 80 -23.65 -9.91 -15.51
C ASN A 80 -22.80 -9.87 -16.80
N ASP A 81 -22.48 -11.05 -17.36
CA ASP A 81 -21.58 -11.14 -18.51
C ASP A 81 -22.15 -10.48 -19.77
N GLU A 82 -23.46 -10.57 -19.99
CA GLU A 82 -24.16 -9.90 -21.11
C GLU A 82 -24.02 -8.39 -21.01
N GLN A 83 -24.31 -7.81 -19.84
CA GLN A 83 -24.15 -6.38 -19.59
C GLN A 83 -22.69 -5.93 -19.77
N PHE A 84 -21.72 -6.73 -19.35
CA PHE A 84 -20.30 -6.44 -19.59
C PHE A 84 -19.96 -6.42 -21.08
N MET A 85 -20.46 -7.37 -21.87
CA MET A 85 -20.26 -7.41 -23.31
C MET A 85 -20.89 -6.18 -23.99
N GLU A 86 -22.13 -5.84 -23.65
CA GLU A 86 -22.84 -4.68 -24.20
C GLU A 86 -22.14 -3.36 -23.84
N MET A 87 -21.74 -3.20 -22.59
CA MET A 87 -20.97 -2.03 -22.15
C MET A 87 -19.62 -1.93 -22.88
N ALA A 88 -18.90 -3.04 -23.03
CA ALA A 88 -17.62 -3.05 -23.73
C ALA A 88 -17.77 -2.64 -25.20
N GLN A 89 -18.78 -3.19 -25.89
CA GLN A 89 -19.04 -2.89 -27.29
C GLN A 89 -19.44 -1.41 -27.48
N GLU A 90 -20.39 -0.91 -26.67
CA GLU A 90 -20.81 0.49 -26.72
C GLU A 90 -19.65 1.43 -26.38
N TYR A 91 -18.85 1.10 -25.37
CA TYR A 91 -17.69 1.89 -24.97
C TYR A 91 -16.65 1.97 -26.09
N MET A 92 -16.33 0.84 -26.73
CA MET A 92 -15.35 0.78 -27.81
C MET A 92 -15.83 1.53 -29.05
N GLU A 93 -17.11 1.41 -29.41
CA GLU A 93 -17.71 2.16 -30.52
C GLU A 93 -17.56 3.67 -30.28
N ARG A 94 -18.03 4.15 -29.11
CA ARG A 94 -18.01 5.58 -28.77
C ARG A 94 -16.61 6.15 -28.56
N MET A 95 -15.64 5.31 -28.19
CA MET A 95 -14.23 5.69 -28.14
C MET A 95 -13.58 5.78 -29.53
N GLY A 96 -14.22 5.27 -30.60
CA GLY A 96 -13.70 5.25 -31.97
C GLY A 96 -12.95 3.97 -32.34
N TYR A 97 -13.04 2.93 -31.51
CA TYR A 97 -12.35 1.65 -31.68
C TYR A 97 -13.29 0.51 -32.08
N GLY A 98 -14.58 0.76 -32.34
CA GLY A 98 -15.55 -0.28 -32.71
C GLY A 98 -15.15 -1.08 -33.97
N ASN A 99 -14.43 -0.43 -34.88
CA ASN A 99 -13.88 -1.08 -36.08
C ASN A 99 -12.52 -1.76 -35.88
N GLN A 100 -11.94 -1.73 -34.68
CA GLN A 100 -10.67 -2.39 -34.37
C GLN A 100 -10.87 -3.81 -33.85
N PRO A 101 -9.91 -4.72 -34.06
CA PRO A 101 -9.90 -5.97 -33.33
C PRO A 101 -9.76 -5.66 -31.83
N TYR A 102 -10.56 -6.34 -31.00
CA TYR A 102 -10.38 -6.27 -29.56
C TYR A 102 -10.87 -7.53 -28.85
N ILE A 103 -10.31 -7.76 -27.67
CA ILE A 103 -10.65 -8.87 -26.78
C ILE A 103 -11.14 -8.29 -25.45
N VAL A 104 -12.28 -8.77 -24.96
CA VAL A 104 -12.82 -8.43 -23.65
C VAL A 104 -12.59 -9.59 -22.69
N PHE A 105 -11.73 -9.36 -21.70
CA PHE A 105 -11.45 -10.29 -20.61
C PHE A 105 -12.23 -9.88 -19.37
N LYS A 106 -12.90 -10.82 -18.71
CA LYS A 106 -13.45 -10.67 -17.36
C LYS A 106 -12.45 -11.16 -16.34
N HIS A 107 -12.20 -10.35 -15.33
CA HIS A 107 -11.38 -10.71 -14.18
C HIS A 107 -12.20 -10.68 -12.89
N THR A 108 -11.84 -11.58 -11.97
CA THR A 108 -12.40 -11.70 -10.62
C THR A 108 -11.31 -11.74 -9.54
N ASP A 109 -10.10 -11.28 -9.89
CA ASP A 109 -8.89 -11.35 -9.08
C ASP A 109 -8.82 -10.36 -7.92
N ILE A 110 -9.80 -9.46 -7.83
CA ILE A 110 -9.99 -8.50 -6.75
C ILE A 110 -11.47 -8.51 -6.31
N ASP A 111 -11.78 -7.89 -5.17
CA ASP A 111 -13.15 -7.80 -4.60
C ASP A 111 -14.24 -7.24 -5.54
N ARG A 112 -13.87 -6.78 -6.75
CA ARG A 112 -14.79 -6.35 -7.80
C ARG A 112 -14.59 -7.15 -9.08
N THR A 113 -15.70 -7.59 -9.67
CA THR A 113 -15.69 -8.07 -11.05
C THR A 113 -15.50 -6.89 -11.99
N HIS A 114 -14.55 -7.00 -12.91
CA HIS A 114 -14.25 -5.94 -13.87
C HIS A 114 -13.79 -6.55 -15.19
N ILE A 115 -13.77 -5.73 -16.23
CA ILE A 115 -13.34 -6.16 -17.56
C ILE A 115 -12.13 -5.39 -18.07
N HIS A 116 -11.30 -6.09 -18.81
CA HIS A 116 -10.16 -5.57 -19.54
C HIS A 116 -10.39 -5.72 -21.04
N ILE A 117 -10.22 -4.63 -21.79
CA ILE A 117 -10.37 -4.59 -23.24
C ILE A 117 -8.98 -4.32 -23.84
N VAL A 118 -8.47 -5.27 -24.62
CA VAL A 118 -7.17 -5.16 -25.30
C VAL A 118 -7.42 -4.93 -26.79
N SER A 119 -6.86 -3.85 -27.34
CA SER A 119 -7.00 -3.45 -28.74
C SER A 119 -5.76 -2.73 -29.26
N THR A 120 -5.79 -2.33 -30.54
CA THR A 120 -4.77 -1.52 -31.21
C THR A 120 -5.32 -0.14 -31.59
N CYS A 121 -4.48 0.89 -31.54
CA CYS A 121 -4.80 2.23 -32.06
C CYS A 121 -4.39 2.43 -33.52
N VAL A 122 -4.09 1.36 -34.24
CA VAL A 122 -3.69 1.41 -35.65
C VAL A 122 -4.75 0.69 -36.46
N GLY A 123 -5.38 1.41 -37.39
CA GLY A 123 -6.31 0.82 -38.34
C GLY A 123 -5.62 -0.11 -39.33
N ILE A 124 -6.41 -0.94 -40.01
CA ILE A 124 -5.89 -1.86 -41.03
C ILE A 124 -5.24 -1.12 -42.21
N ASP A 125 -5.60 0.15 -42.40
CA ASP A 125 -4.99 1.07 -43.36
C ASP A 125 -3.66 1.68 -42.88
N GLY A 126 -3.18 1.24 -41.71
CA GLY A 126 -1.97 1.74 -41.07
C GLY A 126 -2.12 3.11 -40.42
N LYS A 127 -3.29 3.74 -40.43
CA LYS A 127 -3.48 5.06 -39.81
C LYS A 127 -3.71 4.91 -38.31
N LYS A 128 -3.07 5.80 -37.54
CA LYS A 128 -3.30 5.89 -36.09
C LYS A 128 -4.68 6.51 -35.84
N ILE A 129 -5.47 5.87 -35.00
CA ILE A 129 -6.71 6.46 -34.45
C ILE A 129 -6.34 7.64 -33.55
N PRO A 130 -6.91 8.83 -33.78
CA PRO A 130 -6.70 9.99 -32.92
C PRO A 130 -7.08 9.68 -31.48
N ASP A 131 -6.17 10.00 -30.55
CA ASP A 131 -6.31 9.71 -29.13
C ASP A 131 -6.38 10.99 -28.28
N ASP A 132 -6.70 12.10 -28.94
CA ASP A 132 -6.97 13.40 -28.35
C ASP A 132 -8.26 13.32 -27.51
N TYR A 133 -8.18 13.82 -26.28
CA TYR A 133 -9.29 13.83 -25.33
C TYR A 133 -9.86 12.44 -24.99
N ASP A 134 -9.07 11.37 -25.14
CA ASP A 134 -9.47 10.00 -24.73
C ASP A 134 -9.99 9.95 -23.29
N HIS A 135 -9.32 10.66 -22.36
CA HIS A 135 -9.71 10.67 -20.95
C HIS A 135 -11.07 11.35 -20.71
N PRO A 136 -11.30 12.61 -21.12
CA PRO A 136 -12.62 13.23 -21.06
C PRO A 136 -13.72 12.42 -21.76
N ARG A 137 -13.45 11.90 -22.96
CA ARG A 137 -14.41 11.09 -23.73
C ARG A 137 -14.79 9.82 -22.98
N SER A 138 -13.79 9.08 -22.49
CA SER A 138 -13.97 7.89 -21.68
C SER A 138 -14.79 8.14 -20.42
N MET A 139 -14.52 9.24 -19.71
CA MET A 139 -15.28 9.61 -18.53
C MET A 139 -16.74 9.90 -18.87
N ALA A 140 -17.01 10.67 -19.93
CA ALA A 140 -18.38 10.95 -20.37
C ALA A 140 -19.14 9.67 -20.72
N ILE A 141 -18.51 8.77 -21.48
CA ILE A 141 -19.09 7.47 -21.81
C ILE A 141 -19.40 6.67 -20.54
N CYS A 142 -18.49 6.63 -19.56
CA CYS A 142 -18.74 5.93 -18.30
C CYS A 142 -19.94 6.49 -17.56
N ARG A 143 -20.15 7.81 -17.54
CA ARG A 143 -21.32 8.43 -16.88
C ARG A 143 -22.62 8.03 -17.55
N ASP A 144 -22.62 7.96 -18.87
CA ASP A 144 -23.81 7.56 -19.62
C ASP A 144 -24.11 6.06 -19.44
N LEU A 145 -23.08 5.21 -19.43
CA LEU A 145 -23.23 3.79 -19.15
C LEU A 145 -23.72 3.56 -17.70
N GLU A 146 -23.21 4.31 -16.72
CA GLU A 146 -23.73 4.24 -15.35
C GLU A 146 -25.23 4.53 -15.29
N GLN A 147 -25.70 5.55 -16.02
CA GLN A 147 -27.12 5.87 -16.10
C GLN A 147 -27.93 4.78 -16.81
N LYS A 148 -27.45 4.30 -17.97
CA LYS A 148 -28.14 3.32 -18.81
C LYS A 148 -28.32 1.97 -18.11
N TYR A 149 -27.28 1.51 -17.39
CA TYR A 149 -27.29 0.21 -16.70
C TYR A 149 -27.62 0.32 -15.20
N ASN A 150 -28.06 1.51 -14.74
CA ASN A 150 -28.39 1.79 -13.34
C ASN A 150 -27.26 1.41 -12.36
N LEU A 151 -26.03 1.74 -12.72
CA LEU A 151 -24.83 1.49 -11.91
C LEU A 151 -24.55 2.68 -11.00
N GLN A 152 -23.84 2.43 -9.91
CA GLN A 152 -23.42 3.51 -9.03
C GLN A 152 -22.47 4.47 -9.75
N LYS A 153 -22.82 5.76 -9.66
CA LYS A 153 -22.00 6.84 -10.19
C LYS A 153 -20.73 6.91 -9.38
N ALA A 154 -19.58 6.72 -10.03
CA ALA A 154 -18.31 6.98 -9.38
C ALA A 154 -18.24 8.47 -8.98
N THR A 155 -18.42 8.83 -7.71
CA THR A 155 -18.28 10.24 -7.30
C THR A 155 -16.83 10.70 -7.47
N GLU A 156 -16.58 12.00 -7.73
CA GLU A 156 -15.21 12.55 -7.69
C GLU A 156 -14.54 12.31 -6.33
N GLN A 157 -15.36 12.12 -5.28
CA GLN A 157 -14.91 11.68 -3.97
C GLN A 157 -14.48 10.21 -3.96
N GLU A 158 -15.15 9.27 -4.63
CA GLU A 158 -14.75 7.86 -4.77
C GLU A 158 -13.48 7.63 -5.58
N GLN A 159 -13.21 8.43 -6.62
CA GLN A 159 -11.88 8.41 -7.28
C GLN A 159 -10.74 8.81 -6.32
N LYS A 160 -11.06 9.62 -5.30
CA LYS A 160 -10.16 9.96 -4.19
C LYS A 160 -10.31 9.02 -2.98
N GLN A 161 -11.44 8.34 -2.79
CA GLN A 161 -11.79 7.53 -1.60
C GLN A 161 -11.46 6.05 -1.74
N ALA A 162 -11.53 5.49 -2.95
CA ALA A 162 -11.00 4.15 -3.25
C ALA A 162 -9.49 4.04 -2.95
N ASN A 163 -8.80 5.18 -2.83
CA ASN A 163 -7.39 5.33 -2.44
C ASN A 163 -7.19 5.81 -0.99
N LYS A 164 -8.24 5.90 -0.15
CA LYS A 164 -8.14 6.53 1.18
C LYS A 164 -8.27 5.56 2.35
N VAL A 165 -9.17 4.58 2.31
CA VAL A 165 -9.28 3.65 3.45
C VAL A 165 -8.17 2.62 3.34
N PHE A 166 -7.10 2.84 4.10
CA PHE A 166 -6.07 1.82 4.23
C PHE A 166 -6.67 0.64 4.99
N LYS A 167 -6.58 -0.56 4.42
CA LYS A 167 -7.00 -1.79 5.07
C LYS A 167 -5.76 -2.63 5.39
N PRO A 168 -5.72 -3.30 6.55
CA PRO A 168 -4.70 -4.31 6.81
C PRO A 168 -4.73 -5.39 5.74
N VAL A 169 -3.54 -5.88 5.40
CA VAL A 169 -3.40 -7.00 4.47
C VAL A 169 -4.04 -8.23 5.11
N ASN A 170 -4.99 -8.82 4.40
CA ASN A 170 -5.55 -10.13 4.71
C ASN A 170 -4.85 -11.16 3.82
N HIS A 171 -3.96 -11.94 4.42
CA HIS A 171 -3.20 -12.99 3.74
C HIS A 171 -4.07 -14.16 3.24
N LYS A 172 -5.32 -14.28 3.71
CA LYS A 172 -6.25 -15.36 3.33
C LYS A 172 -7.05 -15.05 2.06
N ASN A 173 -7.22 -13.78 1.70
CA ASN A 173 -8.15 -13.35 0.65
C ASN A 173 -7.54 -13.29 -0.77
N GLY A 174 -6.31 -13.78 -0.98
CA GLY A 174 -5.63 -13.65 -2.27
C GLY A 174 -5.25 -12.20 -2.60
N ASP A 175 -4.44 -12.00 -3.63
CA ASP A 175 -3.86 -10.71 -4.05
C ASP A 175 -3.18 -9.85 -2.94
N ILE A 176 -2.33 -10.50 -2.15
CA ILE A 176 -1.47 -9.84 -1.16
C ILE A 176 -0.67 -8.68 -1.78
N LYS A 177 -0.24 -8.82 -3.03
CA LYS A 177 0.58 -7.81 -3.72
C LYS A 177 -0.18 -6.50 -3.89
N SER A 178 -1.40 -6.52 -4.42
CA SER A 178 -2.16 -5.27 -4.60
C SER A 178 -2.58 -4.68 -3.27
N GLN A 179 -2.89 -5.51 -2.27
CA GLN A 179 -3.16 -5.05 -0.91
C GLN A 179 -1.97 -4.25 -0.35
N ILE A 180 -0.76 -4.82 -0.38
CA ILE A 180 0.49 -4.12 0.00
C ILE A 180 0.65 -2.84 -0.83
N ALA A 181 0.45 -2.93 -2.15
CA ALA A 181 0.64 -1.81 -3.06
C ALA A 181 -0.27 -0.61 -2.74
N SER A 182 -1.50 -0.85 -2.29
CA SER A 182 -2.44 0.19 -1.91
C SER A 182 -1.94 1.01 -0.72
N VAL A 183 -1.29 0.34 0.24
CA VAL A 183 -0.71 0.94 1.44
C VAL A 183 0.61 1.65 1.13
N VAL A 184 1.61 0.92 0.64
CA VAL A 184 2.99 1.43 0.56
C VAL A 184 3.17 2.60 -0.41
N ARG A 185 2.31 2.70 -1.44
CA ARG A 185 2.34 3.81 -2.42
C ARG A 185 1.79 5.13 -1.87
N HIS A 186 0.93 5.07 -0.87
CA HIS A 186 0.16 6.23 -0.42
C HIS A 186 0.48 6.64 1.01
N LEU A 187 0.83 5.68 1.88
CA LEU A 187 1.06 5.93 3.30
C LEU A 187 2.12 7.04 3.56
N PRO A 188 3.27 7.10 2.84
CA PRO A 188 4.23 8.19 3.00
C PRO A 188 3.72 9.58 2.56
N LYS A 189 2.60 9.66 1.84
CA LYS A 189 1.98 10.95 1.48
C LYS A 189 1.19 11.54 2.65
N TYR A 190 0.77 10.70 3.60
CA TYR A 190 -0.08 11.09 4.72
C TYR A 190 0.69 11.22 6.02
N TYR A 191 1.70 10.38 6.26
CA TYR A 191 2.46 10.37 7.50
C TYR A 191 3.86 10.95 7.34
N SER A 192 4.34 11.57 8.42
CA SER A 192 5.75 11.92 8.57
C SER A 192 6.44 10.95 9.53
N PHE A 193 7.49 10.29 9.06
CA PHE A 193 8.31 9.36 9.84
C PHE A 193 9.79 9.51 9.44
N SER A 194 10.69 9.45 10.42
CA SER A 194 12.09 9.87 10.24
C SER A 194 13.11 8.72 10.24
N THR A 195 12.66 7.49 10.49
CA THR A 195 13.52 6.29 10.52
C THR A 195 12.84 5.11 9.81
N MET A 196 13.64 4.12 9.39
CA MET A 196 13.12 2.86 8.87
C MET A 196 12.26 2.13 9.92
N GLY A 197 12.70 2.13 11.19
CA GLY A 197 11.94 1.55 12.30
C GLY A 197 10.56 2.20 12.50
N SER A 198 10.47 3.52 12.40
CA SER A 198 9.19 4.24 12.47
C SER A 198 8.28 3.96 11.28
N TYR A 199 8.85 3.75 10.08
CA TYR A 199 8.08 3.35 8.92
C TYR A 199 7.53 1.92 9.08
N ASN A 200 8.37 0.99 9.55
CA ASN A 200 7.96 -0.37 9.85
C ASN A 200 6.88 -0.46 10.92
N ALA A 201 6.98 0.36 11.98
CA ALA A 201 5.94 0.45 13.01
C ALA A 201 4.60 0.96 12.43
N LEU A 202 4.65 1.90 11.50
CA LEU A 202 3.43 2.37 10.83
C LEU A 202 2.85 1.30 9.90
N LEU A 203 3.69 0.59 9.15
CA LEU A 203 3.28 -0.49 8.25
C LEU A 203 2.72 -1.71 9.01
N SER A 204 3.18 -1.97 10.24
CA SER A 204 2.69 -3.10 11.02
C SER A 204 1.22 -2.96 11.39
N LEU A 205 0.68 -1.74 11.47
CA LEU A 205 -0.77 -1.51 11.61
C LEU A 205 -1.58 -2.07 10.43
N PHE A 206 -0.91 -2.36 9.31
CA PHE A 206 -1.50 -2.88 8.10
C PHE A 206 -1.06 -4.31 7.78
N ASN A 207 -0.45 -5.02 8.74
CA ASN A 207 0.12 -6.35 8.54
C ASN A 207 1.18 -6.36 7.43
N ILE A 208 2.05 -5.33 7.39
CA ILE A 208 3.15 -5.22 6.43
C ILE A 208 4.45 -4.95 7.19
N THR A 209 5.54 -5.57 6.72
CA THR A 209 6.90 -5.15 7.07
C THR A 209 7.71 -4.88 5.80
N VAL A 210 8.74 -4.06 5.94
CA VAL A 210 9.72 -3.78 4.90
C VAL A 210 11.13 -4.05 5.41
N GLU A 211 11.95 -4.69 4.57
CA GLU A 211 13.32 -5.05 4.89
C GLU A 211 14.27 -4.53 3.81
N GLU A 212 15.43 -4.04 4.25
CA GLU A 212 16.54 -3.75 3.35
C GLU A 212 17.23 -5.04 2.95
N VAL A 213 17.39 -5.24 1.65
CA VAL A 213 18.12 -6.37 1.10
C VAL A 213 19.33 -5.85 0.34
N LYS A 214 20.49 -6.48 0.57
CA LYS A 214 21.68 -6.25 -0.23
C LYS A 214 21.76 -7.34 -1.28
N GLY A 215 22.01 -6.96 -2.53
CA GLY A 215 22.23 -7.87 -3.62
C GLY A 215 23.33 -7.38 -4.54
N GLU A 216 23.55 -8.12 -5.62
CA GLU A 216 24.54 -7.78 -6.63
C GLU A 216 23.88 -7.84 -8.01
N ARG A 217 24.12 -6.81 -8.84
CA ARG A 217 23.66 -6.78 -10.22
C ARG A 217 24.83 -6.38 -11.11
N ASN A 218 25.22 -7.26 -12.02
CA ASN A 218 26.37 -7.06 -12.92
C ASN A 218 27.67 -6.73 -12.17
N GLY A 219 27.93 -7.38 -11.03
CA GLY A 219 29.14 -7.12 -10.22
C GLY A 219 29.05 -5.89 -9.31
N GLN A 220 27.93 -5.15 -9.32
CA GLN A 220 27.75 -3.97 -8.47
C GLN A 220 26.80 -4.27 -7.30
N PRO A 221 27.16 -3.89 -6.06
CA PRO A 221 26.27 -4.01 -4.92
C PRO A 221 25.07 -3.08 -5.09
N VAL A 222 23.86 -3.63 -4.98
CA VAL A 222 22.60 -2.90 -5.03
C VAL A 222 21.85 -3.12 -3.72
N ASN A 223 21.50 -2.02 -3.06
CA ASN A 223 20.59 -2.04 -1.92
C ASN A 223 19.15 -1.90 -2.44
N GLY A 224 18.28 -2.81 -2.03
CA GLY A 224 16.87 -2.84 -2.37
C GLY A 224 15.98 -2.91 -1.12
N LEU A 225 14.67 -2.78 -1.34
CA LEU A 225 13.67 -3.04 -0.31
C LEU A 225 12.80 -4.21 -0.76
N VAL A 226 12.40 -5.04 0.20
CA VAL A 226 11.35 -6.03 0.02
C VAL A 226 10.24 -5.81 1.05
N TYR A 227 9.00 -5.94 0.62
CA TYR A 227 7.83 -5.86 1.48
C TYR A 227 7.25 -7.27 1.70
N VAL A 228 6.80 -7.54 2.91
CA VAL A 228 6.28 -8.86 3.32
C VAL A 228 4.99 -8.65 4.09
N ALA A 229 3.98 -9.49 3.84
CA ALA A 229 2.76 -9.51 4.63
C ALA A 229 2.99 -10.26 5.95
N LEU A 230 2.32 -9.79 7.00
CA LEU A 230 2.36 -10.35 8.34
C LEU A 230 1.03 -11.03 8.69
N ASP A 231 1.06 -11.98 9.62
CA ASP A 231 -0.16 -12.44 10.31
C ASP A 231 -0.46 -11.58 11.55
N GLU A 232 -1.52 -11.93 12.27
CA GLU A 232 -1.94 -11.31 13.54
C GLU A 232 -0.90 -11.43 14.66
N ASN A 233 0.06 -12.34 14.50
CA ASN A 233 1.18 -12.58 15.39
C ASN A 233 2.48 -12.02 14.78
N GLY A 234 2.42 -11.08 13.83
CA GLY A 234 3.61 -10.45 13.25
C GLY A 234 4.56 -11.38 12.49
N ASN A 235 4.17 -12.63 12.21
CA ASN A 235 4.98 -13.57 11.44
C ASN A 235 4.86 -13.29 9.95
N LYS A 236 5.95 -13.48 9.20
CA LYS A 236 5.96 -13.34 7.75
C LYS A 236 5.16 -14.47 7.10
N VAL A 237 4.07 -14.12 6.41
CA VAL A 237 3.15 -15.09 5.77
C VAL A 237 3.08 -14.97 4.24
N SER A 238 3.89 -14.08 3.65
CA SER A 238 4.05 -14.01 2.20
C SER A 238 5.50 -14.16 1.78
N ASN A 239 5.69 -14.49 0.50
CA ASN A 239 6.99 -14.29 -0.13
C ASN A 239 7.35 -12.79 -0.14
N PRO A 240 8.64 -12.43 -0.09
CA PRO A 240 9.05 -11.03 -0.17
C PRO A 240 8.79 -10.43 -1.56
N PHE A 241 8.15 -9.26 -1.58
CA PHE A 241 7.88 -8.50 -2.79
C PHE A 241 8.90 -7.38 -2.96
N LYS A 242 9.67 -7.43 -4.04
CA LYS A 242 10.62 -6.36 -4.40
C LYS A 242 9.89 -5.03 -4.53
N ALA A 243 10.44 -3.97 -3.94
CA ALA A 243 9.88 -2.62 -4.00
C ALA A 243 9.64 -2.10 -5.43
N SER A 244 10.45 -2.55 -6.39
CA SER A 244 10.28 -2.22 -7.80
C SER A 244 8.93 -2.65 -8.39
N LEU A 245 8.26 -3.65 -7.79
CA LEU A 245 6.91 -4.08 -8.17
C LEU A 245 5.84 -3.05 -7.80
N PHE A 246 6.13 -2.15 -6.86
CA PHE A 246 5.21 -1.14 -6.36
C PHE A 246 5.47 0.25 -6.96
N GLY A 247 6.48 0.39 -7.82
CA GLY A 247 6.84 1.64 -8.47
C GLY A 247 7.89 2.44 -7.70
N LYS A 248 8.31 3.58 -8.27
CA LYS A 248 9.42 4.38 -7.73
C LYS A 248 9.15 4.89 -6.31
N ASP A 249 7.90 5.19 -6.00
CA ASP A 249 7.49 5.78 -4.71
C ASP A 249 7.71 4.85 -3.51
N ALA A 250 7.69 3.54 -3.74
CA ALA A 250 7.93 2.52 -2.70
C ALA A 250 9.40 2.07 -2.63
N GLY A 251 10.28 2.64 -3.46
CA GLY A 251 11.69 2.27 -3.55
C GLY A 251 12.58 2.98 -2.54
N VAL A 252 13.79 2.45 -2.36
CA VAL A 252 14.82 2.95 -1.41
C VAL A 252 15.02 4.47 -1.53
N VAL A 253 15.23 4.97 -2.76
CA VAL A 253 15.57 6.39 -3.00
C VAL A 253 14.46 7.32 -2.51
N GLN A 254 13.20 7.01 -2.85
CA GLN A 254 12.09 7.85 -2.45
C GLN A 254 11.81 7.74 -0.94
N LEU A 255 11.98 6.55 -0.37
CA LEU A 255 11.85 6.35 1.07
C LEU A 255 12.92 7.15 1.82
N GLN A 256 14.19 7.05 1.45
CA GLN A 256 15.28 7.81 2.06
C GLN A 256 15.03 9.32 2.01
N LYS A 257 14.64 9.84 0.84
CA LYS A 257 14.24 11.25 0.68
C LYS A 257 13.09 11.62 1.62
N HIS A 258 12.08 10.76 1.75
CA HIS A 258 10.98 10.98 2.69
C HIS A 258 11.47 11.02 4.15
N LEU A 259 12.34 10.08 4.55
CA LEU A 259 12.89 10.04 5.92
C LEU A 259 13.63 11.34 6.26
N GLU A 260 14.46 11.85 5.35
CA GLU A 260 15.19 13.11 5.53
C GLU A 260 14.25 14.32 5.64
N GLN A 261 13.29 14.42 4.72
CA GLN A 261 12.31 15.51 4.72
C GLN A 261 11.43 15.50 5.98
N SER A 262 10.98 14.30 6.39
CA SER A 262 10.21 14.12 7.61
C SER A 262 11.03 14.47 8.84
N LYS A 263 12.31 14.08 8.89
CA LYS A 263 13.21 14.43 10.00
C LYS A 263 13.32 15.94 10.20
N GLU A 264 13.44 16.72 9.13
CA GLU A 264 13.46 18.19 9.22
C GLU A 264 12.10 18.77 9.61
N LYS A 265 11.02 18.34 8.94
CA LYS A 265 9.65 18.78 9.21
C LYS A 265 9.22 18.53 10.66
N MET A 266 9.65 17.40 11.23
CA MET A 266 9.26 16.99 12.58
C MET A 266 9.96 17.80 13.67
N LYS A 267 11.13 18.44 13.42
CA LYS A 267 11.86 19.20 14.47
C LYS A 267 11.03 20.34 15.08
N THR A 268 10.25 21.02 14.26
CA THR A 268 9.44 22.19 14.65
C THR A 268 7.98 21.84 14.90
N ASN A 269 7.61 20.55 14.88
CA ASN A 269 6.22 20.13 15.03
C ASN A 269 5.76 20.30 16.48
N THR A 270 4.78 21.19 16.69
CA THR A 270 4.16 21.45 17.99
C THR A 270 3.44 20.22 18.56
N ALA A 271 3.00 19.28 17.71
CA ALA A 271 2.41 18.03 18.15
C ALA A 271 3.37 17.16 18.99
N ARG A 272 4.68 17.36 18.87
CA ARG A 272 5.68 16.61 19.65
C ARG A 272 5.50 16.81 21.16
N SER A 273 5.27 18.04 21.62
CA SER A 273 5.10 18.32 23.06
C SER A 273 3.76 17.80 23.56
N VAL A 274 2.71 17.91 22.75
CA VAL A 274 1.38 17.38 23.08
C VAL A 274 1.44 15.86 23.20
N LEU A 275 2.01 15.17 22.22
CA LEU A 275 2.21 13.71 22.24
C LEU A 275 3.05 13.27 23.43
N LYS A 276 4.15 13.98 23.71
CA LYS A 276 4.97 13.71 24.90
C LYS A 276 4.11 13.77 26.17
N ASN A 277 3.36 14.85 26.39
CA ASN A 277 2.56 15.02 27.60
C ASN A 277 1.47 13.95 27.73
N MET A 278 0.84 13.54 26.62
CA MET A 278 -0.16 12.46 26.61
C MET A 278 0.46 11.12 27.02
N VAL A 279 1.65 10.81 26.50
CA VAL A 279 2.41 9.60 26.87
C VAL A 279 2.83 9.63 28.33
N GLU A 280 3.33 10.76 28.84
CA GLU A 280 3.72 10.91 30.25
C GLU A 280 2.49 10.78 31.19
N LEU A 281 1.35 11.34 30.79
CA LEU A 281 0.09 11.18 31.53
C LEU A 281 -0.35 9.70 31.55
N ALA A 282 -0.30 9.01 30.41
CA ALA A 282 -0.64 7.60 30.33
C ALA A 282 0.29 6.73 31.20
N ILE A 283 1.58 7.05 31.28
CA ILE A 283 2.50 6.42 32.24
C ILE A 283 1.98 6.60 33.67
N HIS A 284 1.57 7.81 34.06
CA HIS A 284 1.08 8.05 35.43
C HIS A 284 -0.21 7.29 35.75
N THR A 285 -1.17 7.29 34.83
CA THR A 285 -2.54 6.78 35.08
C THR A 285 -2.71 5.28 34.88
N THR A 286 -1.75 4.61 34.24
CA THR A 286 -1.86 3.16 33.94
C THR A 286 -0.82 2.34 34.69
N SER A 287 -1.02 1.02 34.75
CA SER A 287 -0.15 0.11 35.51
C SER A 287 0.54 -0.96 34.64
N ASN A 288 0.01 -1.25 33.46
CA ASN A 288 0.48 -2.31 32.56
C ASN A 288 0.40 -1.86 31.09
N GLU A 289 1.00 -2.65 30.20
CA GLU A 289 1.05 -2.37 28.76
C GLU A 289 -0.33 -2.27 28.10
N THR A 290 -1.27 -3.13 28.49
CA THR A 290 -2.62 -3.19 27.90
C THR A 290 -3.41 -1.92 28.18
N ASP A 291 -3.46 -1.48 29.44
CA ASP A 291 -4.15 -0.26 29.84
C ASP A 291 -3.48 0.98 29.21
N PHE A 292 -2.14 0.99 29.18
CA PHE A 292 -1.37 2.06 28.55
C PHE A 292 -1.71 2.20 27.05
N LYS A 293 -1.71 1.09 26.31
CA LYS A 293 -2.08 1.07 24.88
C LYS A 293 -3.52 1.51 24.67
N LYS A 294 -4.45 1.03 25.49
CA LYS A 294 -5.87 1.36 25.40
C LYS A 294 -6.12 2.85 25.63
N GLN A 295 -5.51 3.44 26.66
CA GLN A 295 -5.70 4.86 26.95
C GLN A 295 -5.17 5.74 25.80
N LEU A 296 -4.04 5.38 25.21
CA LEU A 296 -3.48 6.13 24.08
C LEU A 296 -4.29 5.94 22.80
N SER A 297 -4.84 4.75 22.54
CA SER A 297 -5.65 4.51 21.35
C SER A 297 -6.98 5.26 21.40
N GLU A 298 -7.60 5.41 22.58
CA GLU A 298 -8.78 6.27 22.80
C GLU A 298 -8.49 7.75 22.47
N GLN A 299 -7.22 8.16 22.52
CA GLN A 299 -6.74 9.49 22.13
C GLN A 299 -6.21 9.55 20.70
N GLY A 300 -6.42 8.50 19.89
CA GLY A 300 -5.97 8.44 18.50
C GLY A 300 -4.47 8.20 18.34
N ILE A 301 -3.83 7.55 19.32
CA ILE A 301 -2.39 7.25 19.31
C ILE A 301 -2.18 5.74 19.40
N ASN A 302 -1.65 5.15 18.33
CA ASN A 302 -1.24 3.75 18.34
C ASN A 302 0.18 3.59 18.90
N THR A 303 0.38 2.58 19.74
CA THR A 303 1.69 2.26 20.32
C THR A 303 2.18 0.92 19.80
N VAL A 304 3.35 0.93 19.17
CA VAL A 304 4.04 -0.27 18.67
C VAL A 304 5.24 -0.57 19.55
N VAL A 305 5.22 -1.77 20.14
CA VAL A 305 6.24 -2.26 21.06
C VAL A 305 7.02 -3.38 20.37
N ARG A 306 8.33 -3.22 20.24
CA ARG A 306 9.20 -4.23 19.62
C ARG A 306 9.99 -4.97 20.70
N ARG A 307 9.87 -6.29 20.69
CA ARG A 307 10.51 -7.21 21.63
C ARG A 307 11.42 -8.16 20.89
N ASN A 308 12.54 -8.50 21.51
CA ASN A 308 13.38 -9.60 21.03
C ASN A 308 12.87 -10.95 21.57
N ASP A 309 13.54 -12.04 21.20
CA ASP A 309 13.19 -13.41 21.62
C ASP A 309 13.19 -13.63 23.14
N SER A 310 13.93 -12.79 23.90
CA SER A 310 13.93 -12.85 25.36
C SER A 310 12.83 -11.99 26.01
N GLY A 311 11.89 -11.46 25.23
CA GLY A 311 10.83 -10.57 25.70
C GLY A 311 11.31 -9.16 26.08
N ARG A 312 12.57 -8.80 25.80
CA ARG A 312 13.13 -7.48 26.11
C ARG A 312 12.57 -6.45 25.13
N ILE A 313 12.02 -5.35 25.64
CA ILE A 313 11.61 -4.22 24.80
C ILE A 313 12.86 -3.48 24.33
N TYR A 314 13.04 -3.41 23.02
CA TYR A 314 14.13 -2.67 22.40
C TYR A 314 13.62 -1.52 21.50
N GLY A 315 12.34 -1.56 21.10
CA GLY A 315 11.70 -0.48 20.36
C GLY A 315 10.39 -0.04 20.99
N MET A 316 10.19 1.27 21.06
CA MET A 316 8.94 1.90 21.47
C MET A 316 8.62 3.00 20.46
N THR A 317 7.48 2.89 19.78
CA THR A 317 7.07 3.82 18.74
C THR A 317 5.61 4.24 18.92
N PHE A 318 5.35 5.54 18.83
CA PHE A 318 4.04 6.16 18.97
C PHE A 318 3.61 6.75 17.62
N ILE A 319 2.42 6.38 17.18
CA ILE A 319 1.82 6.82 15.91
C ILE A 319 0.65 7.73 16.27
N ASP A 320 0.84 9.03 16.10
CA ASP A 320 -0.21 10.03 16.32
C ASP A 320 -0.97 10.24 15.02
N HIS A 321 -2.23 9.81 15.00
CA HIS A 321 -3.10 9.89 13.83
C HIS A 321 -3.67 11.29 13.57
N GLU A 322 -3.72 12.15 14.61
CA GLU A 322 -4.18 13.53 14.48
C GLU A 322 -3.11 14.37 13.78
N SER A 323 -1.87 14.34 14.28
CA SER A 323 -0.76 15.06 13.64
C SER A 323 -0.13 14.32 12.46
N ARG A 324 -0.54 13.06 12.24
CA ARG A 324 -0.01 12.13 11.22
C ARG A 324 1.51 12.00 11.29
N SER A 325 2.02 11.79 12.50
CA SER A 325 3.45 11.71 12.75
C SER A 325 3.82 10.50 13.59
N VAL A 326 4.97 9.89 13.28
CA VAL A 326 5.42 8.66 13.94
C VAL A 326 6.73 8.91 14.66
N TRP A 327 6.71 8.71 15.98
CA TRP A 327 7.80 9.05 16.87
C TRP A 327 8.31 7.82 17.61
N ASN A 328 9.61 7.57 17.52
CA ASN A 328 10.24 6.68 18.49
C ASN A 328 10.20 7.36 19.86
N GLY A 329 9.97 6.61 20.92
CA GLY A 329 9.85 7.17 22.27
C GLY A 329 11.08 7.97 22.71
N SER A 330 12.28 7.50 22.33
CA SER A 330 13.54 8.22 22.56
C SER A 330 13.65 9.56 21.81
N GLN A 331 12.89 9.76 20.73
CA GLN A 331 12.79 11.04 20.03
C GLN A 331 11.85 12.01 20.75
N LEU A 332 10.88 11.52 21.51
CA LEU A 332 10.02 12.37 22.36
C LEU A 332 10.78 12.83 23.60
N ASP A 333 11.28 11.87 24.37
CA ASP A 333 12.09 12.11 25.57
C ASP A 333 12.92 10.86 25.92
N LYS A 334 14.08 11.03 26.57
CA LYS A 334 14.90 9.91 27.06
C LYS A 334 14.12 9.02 28.05
N ASN A 335 13.21 9.62 28.81
CA ASN A 335 12.36 8.94 29.79
C ASN A 335 11.22 8.16 29.13
N LEU A 336 11.03 8.32 27.82
CA LEU A 336 10.06 7.57 27.03
C LEU A 336 10.73 6.52 26.14
N SER A 337 12.00 6.20 26.41
CA SER A 337 12.73 5.18 25.65
C SER A 337 12.25 3.75 25.92
N ALA A 338 12.50 2.84 24.99
CA ALA A 338 12.16 1.43 25.10
C ALA A 338 12.68 0.78 26.40
N ASN A 339 13.88 1.15 26.87
CA ASN A 339 14.43 0.61 28.12
C ASN A 339 13.60 1.00 29.34
N VAL A 340 13.02 2.20 29.37
CA VAL A 340 12.16 2.64 30.49
C VAL A 340 10.91 1.77 30.57
N PHE A 341 10.27 1.53 29.42
CA PHE A 341 9.11 0.63 29.34
C PHE A 341 9.48 -0.83 29.61
N ASN A 342 10.68 -1.27 29.19
CA ASN A 342 11.19 -2.60 29.53
C ASN A 342 11.30 -2.75 31.04
N ASP A 343 11.93 -1.79 31.72
CA ASP A 343 12.13 -1.84 33.16
C ASP A 343 10.82 -1.71 33.92
N TRP A 344 9.86 -0.93 33.39
CA TRP A 344 8.53 -0.84 33.98
C TRP A 344 7.73 -2.14 33.82
N TRP A 345 7.48 -2.60 32.59
CA TRP A 345 6.56 -3.70 32.36
C TRP A 345 7.15 -5.08 32.66
N ASN A 346 8.46 -5.26 32.49
CA ASN A 346 9.09 -6.56 32.78
C ASN A 346 9.67 -6.64 34.21
N ASN A 347 10.06 -5.50 34.82
CA ASN A 347 10.71 -5.50 36.15
C ASN A 347 9.92 -4.75 37.23
N GLY A 348 8.75 -4.18 36.92
CA GLY A 348 7.90 -3.46 37.87
C GLY A 348 8.39 -2.05 38.25
N ASN A 349 9.48 -1.57 37.63
CA ASN A 349 10.11 -0.29 37.96
C ASN A 349 9.43 0.85 37.21
N LYS A 350 8.23 1.23 37.64
CA LYS A 350 7.47 2.33 37.03
C LYS A 350 8.27 3.65 37.11
N PRO A 351 8.44 4.38 36.00
CA PRO A 351 9.20 5.63 36.02
C PRO A 351 8.48 6.73 36.80
N GLU A 352 9.23 7.43 37.66
CA GLU A 352 8.78 8.64 38.34
C GLU A 352 8.99 9.86 37.44
N LEU A 353 7.92 10.29 36.77
CA LEU A 353 7.93 11.49 35.94
C LEU A 353 7.43 12.69 36.76
N LYS A 354 8.03 13.87 36.56
CA LYS A 354 7.55 15.10 37.21
C LYS A 354 6.39 15.65 36.39
N ILE A 355 5.20 15.75 36.98
CA ILE A 355 4.04 16.39 36.34
C ILE A 355 4.41 17.86 36.06
N GLN A 356 4.61 18.22 34.79
CA GLN A 356 4.69 19.62 34.39
C GLN A 356 3.27 20.15 34.17
N ASN A 357 2.78 20.95 35.12
CA ASN A 357 1.54 21.70 34.98
C ASN A 357 1.70 22.82 33.94
N ASN A 358 1.65 22.49 32.65
CA ASN A 358 1.45 23.48 31.60
C ASN A 358 0.04 23.33 31.04
N PRO A 359 -0.83 24.36 31.10
CA PRO A 359 -2.14 24.29 30.49
C PRO A 359 -1.97 24.12 28.99
N VAL A 360 -2.61 23.09 28.43
CA VAL A 360 -2.68 22.87 26.98
C VAL A 360 -3.44 24.04 26.37
N SER A 361 -2.72 25.01 25.82
CA SER A 361 -3.31 26.06 24.99
C SER A 361 -3.81 25.43 23.70
N LYS A 362 -5.13 25.54 23.46
CA LYS A 362 -5.80 25.14 22.22
C LYS A 362 -5.12 25.84 21.04
N ALA A 363 -4.27 25.14 20.30
CA ALA A 363 -3.64 25.64 19.09
C ALA A 363 -4.35 25.08 17.85
N ASN A 364 -5.12 25.98 17.21
CA ASN A 364 -5.44 26.08 15.78
C ASN A 364 -5.91 24.83 15.02
N LYS A 365 -7.20 24.87 14.63
CA LYS A 365 -7.80 24.04 13.58
C LYS A 365 -6.94 24.09 12.32
N ILE A 366 -6.19 23.03 12.06
CA ILE A 366 -5.74 22.69 10.71
C ILE A 366 -6.89 21.94 10.06
N ASP A 367 -7.27 22.33 8.83
CA ASP A 367 -8.39 21.75 8.07
C ASP A 367 -8.42 20.23 8.16
N SER A 368 -9.31 19.73 9.02
CA SER A 368 -9.46 18.31 9.31
C SER A 368 -10.19 17.65 8.16
N VAL A 369 -9.46 16.96 7.28
CA VAL A 369 -10.06 15.86 6.51
C VAL A 369 -10.52 14.82 7.53
N PRO A 370 -11.79 14.34 7.51
CA PRO A 370 -12.29 13.41 8.51
C PRO A 370 -11.37 12.18 8.67
N THR A 371 -10.78 12.03 9.86
CA THR A 371 -9.88 10.93 10.24
C THR A 371 -10.62 9.60 10.44
N LYS A 372 -11.93 9.67 10.70
CA LYS A 372 -12.76 8.52 11.07
C LYS A 372 -12.89 7.46 9.96
N ASP A 373 -12.78 7.86 8.69
CA ASP A 373 -12.93 6.94 7.54
C ASP A 373 -11.63 6.19 7.19
N LEU A 374 -10.45 6.76 7.43
CA LEU A 374 -9.18 6.20 6.90
C LEU A 374 -8.70 4.95 7.65
N PHE A 375 -9.14 4.78 8.90
CA PHE A 375 -8.63 3.81 9.87
C PHE A 375 -9.75 3.12 10.67
N GLU A 376 -10.98 3.04 10.14
CA GLU A 376 -12.13 2.47 10.85
C GLU A 376 -11.87 1.06 11.40
N PHE A 377 -10.94 0.31 10.79
CA PHE A 377 -10.52 -1.02 11.24
C PHE A 377 -9.82 -1.01 12.62
N LEU A 378 -9.07 0.04 12.96
CA LEU A 378 -8.36 0.12 14.25
C LEU A 378 -9.34 0.22 15.44
N SER A 379 -10.54 0.77 15.21
CA SER A 379 -11.58 0.88 16.23
C SER A 379 -12.27 -0.45 16.55
N LYS A 380 -12.11 -1.49 15.71
CA LYS A 380 -12.84 -2.77 15.81
C LYS A 380 -12.02 -3.91 16.44
N GLU A 381 -10.68 -3.80 16.54
CA GLU A 381 -9.79 -4.90 16.92
C GLU A 381 -9.34 -4.94 18.40
N HIS A 382 -9.90 -4.10 19.29
CA HIS A 382 -9.50 -4.06 20.71
C HIS A 382 -9.99 -5.25 21.56
N SER A 383 -9.83 -6.50 21.09
CA SER A 383 -10.05 -7.68 21.93
C SER A 383 -9.06 -8.85 21.77
N SER A 384 -8.11 -8.84 20.84
CA SER A 384 -7.12 -9.94 20.76
C SER A 384 -5.75 -9.51 21.28
N ASN A 385 -5.42 -10.03 22.47
CA ASN A 385 -4.05 -10.18 22.93
C ASN A 385 -3.29 -11.08 21.92
N SER A 386 -2.24 -10.58 21.27
CA SER A 386 -1.22 -11.43 20.67
C SER A 386 0.11 -11.21 21.39
N ASP A 387 0.37 -12.14 22.30
CA ASP A 387 1.65 -12.38 22.97
C ASP A 387 2.59 -13.02 21.92
N LEU A 388 3.70 -12.36 21.62
CA LEU A 388 4.56 -12.67 20.47
C LEU A 388 5.73 -13.58 20.88
N GLY A 389 5.69 -14.85 20.50
CA GLY A 389 6.75 -15.85 20.75
C GLY A 389 7.09 -16.75 19.55
N LEU A 390 8.29 -16.53 18.99
CA LEU A 390 9.32 -17.44 18.43
C LEU A 390 9.16 -18.35 17.16
N LEU A 391 10.28 -18.36 16.40
CA LEU A 391 10.92 -19.32 15.43
C LEU A 391 10.56 -19.23 13.91
N SER A 392 11.47 -19.34 12.91
CA SER A 392 12.94 -19.32 12.70
C SER A 392 13.19 -19.48 11.16
N LEU A 393 14.17 -18.86 10.48
CA LEU A 393 15.46 -19.46 10.04
C LEU A 393 16.26 -18.50 9.09
N LEU A 394 17.60 -18.46 9.27
CA LEU A 394 18.66 -17.57 8.70
C LEU A 394 19.21 -18.01 7.29
N PRO A 395 20.09 -17.28 6.53
CA PRO A 395 21.23 -16.43 6.99
C PRO A 395 21.51 -15.07 6.32
N ASP A 396 22.18 -14.22 7.10
CA ASP A 396 22.97 -13.00 6.82
C ASP A 396 22.74 -12.20 5.52
N ALA A 397 22.00 -11.10 5.62
CA ALA A 397 22.17 -9.91 4.78
C ALA A 397 21.91 -8.64 5.59
N GLN A 398 22.99 -7.91 5.87
CA GLN A 398 23.05 -6.70 6.68
C GLN A 398 22.19 -5.55 6.12
N GLY A 399 21.24 -5.05 6.90
CA GLY A 399 20.77 -3.66 6.89
C GLY A 399 20.77 -3.17 8.34
N GLU A 400 21.79 -2.42 8.76
CA GLU A 400 22.05 -2.17 10.18
C GLU A 400 21.19 -1.07 10.82
N ASP A 401 20.63 -1.40 11.97
CA ASP A 401 20.33 -0.50 13.09
C ASP A 401 21.65 -0.03 13.75
N TYR A 402 22.17 1.08 13.22
CA TYR A 402 23.46 1.65 13.66
C TYR A 402 23.39 2.33 15.04
N GLU A 403 22.19 2.69 15.53
CA GLU A 403 22.04 3.45 16.77
C GLU A 403 21.86 2.56 18.01
N GLU A 404 21.20 1.40 17.89
CA GLU A 404 21.17 0.43 18.99
C GLU A 404 22.59 -0.10 19.31
N LYS A 405 23.44 -0.24 18.29
CA LYS A 405 24.87 -0.61 18.43
C LYS A 405 25.72 0.51 19.08
N GLN A 406 25.43 1.80 18.84
CA GLN A 406 26.13 2.90 19.54
C GLN A 406 25.67 3.04 21.00
N PHE A 407 24.39 2.74 21.27
CA PHE A 407 23.82 2.75 22.61
C PHE A 407 24.42 1.63 23.51
N ALA A 408 24.59 0.41 22.99
CA ALA A 408 25.24 -0.70 23.72
C ALA A 408 26.75 -0.44 23.99
N LYS A 409 27.45 0.24 23.08
CA LYS A 409 28.88 0.59 23.27
C LYS A 409 29.11 1.68 24.32
N ARG A 410 28.20 2.67 24.47
CA ARG A 410 28.28 3.68 25.54
C ARG A 410 27.93 3.12 26.93
N MET A 411 27.05 2.14 27.02
CA MET A 411 26.72 1.47 28.29
C MET A 411 27.87 0.58 28.82
N LYS A 412 28.65 -0.07 27.95
CA LYS A 412 29.88 -0.81 28.33
C LYS A 412 31.00 0.10 28.84
N LYS A 413 31.12 1.35 28.39
CA LYS A 413 32.11 2.32 28.89
C LYS A 413 31.78 2.87 30.28
N LYS A 414 30.49 3.00 30.65
CA LYS A 414 30.08 3.49 31.99
C LYS A 414 30.15 2.46 33.12
N LYS A 415 30.06 1.15 32.82
CA LYS A 415 30.16 0.08 33.84
C LYS A 415 31.60 -0.20 34.32
N LYS A 416 32.62 0.10 33.50
CA LYS A 416 34.05 -0.06 33.86
C LYS A 416 34.64 1.12 34.65
N GLY A 417 33.97 2.28 34.71
CA GLY A 417 34.45 3.48 35.42
C GLY A 417 33.85 3.71 36.81
N ARG A 418 33.07 2.75 37.35
CA ARG A 418 32.35 2.87 38.65
C ARG A 418 32.69 1.76 39.65
N ARG A 419 33.69 0.93 39.36
CA ARG A 419 34.39 0.10 40.35
C ARG A 419 35.78 0.71 40.53
N LEU A 420 35.85 1.73 41.36
CA LEU A 420 37.02 2.19 42.12
C LEU A 420 36.48 2.99 43.30
#